data_AF-A0A482ZXJ1-F1
#
_entry.id   AF-A0A482ZXJ1-F1
#
_cell.length_a   1.000
_cell.length_b   1.000
_cell.length_c   1.000
_cell.angle_alpha   90.00
_cell.angle_beta   90.00
_cell.angle_gamma   90.00
#
_symmetry.space_group_name_H-M   'P 1'
#
loop_
_entity.id
_entity.type
_entity.pdbx_description
1 polymer ?
#
loop_
_entity_poly.entity_id
_entity_poly.type
_entity_poly.pdbx_seq_one_letter_code
_entity_poly.pdbx_strand_id
1 'polypeptide(L)'
;MGAGGRLDPTKVKISPMDKTENCALAREMRKQLRRIRASLKFPVVHSIEIPIKARPHQAITATDTSPAGRPKAVNGAISYMPNIFGLMMSGYIIQTLIK
;
A
#
# COMPACT_ATOMS: atom_id res chain seq x y z
N MET A 1 -1.38 -3.86 0.91
CA MET A 1 -1.68 -2.43 1.17
C MET A 1 -0.52 -1.58 0.68
N GLY A 2 -0.55 -0.26 0.86
CA GLY A 2 0.46 0.64 0.28
C GLY A 2 1.86 0.43 0.89
N ALA A 3 2.81 0.06 0.04
CA ALA A 3 4.23 -0.13 0.39
C ALA A 3 5.08 1.15 0.23
N GLY A 4 4.49 2.24 -0.29
CA GLY A 4 5.17 3.51 -0.49
C GLY A 4 5.53 4.22 0.83
N GLY A 5 6.69 4.87 0.85
CA GLY A 5 7.20 5.61 2.01
C GLY A 5 7.58 4.72 3.20
N ARG A 6 7.94 3.46 2.96
CA ARG A 6 8.30 2.46 3.99
C ARG A 6 9.72 1.98 3.80
N LEU A 7 10.43 1.73 4.90
CA LEU A 7 11.84 1.33 4.87
C LEU A 7 12.12 0.09 5.72
N ASP A 8 11.40 -0.09 6.83
CA ASP A 8 11.68 -1.18 7.76
C ASP A 8 10.86 -2.45 7.44
N PRO A 9 11.47 -3.50 6.86
CA PRO A 9 10.75 -4.72 6.51
C PRO A 9 10.24 -5.49 7.73
N THR A 10 10.82 -5.29 8.91
CA THR A 10 10.41 -5.98 10.15
C THR A 10 9.03 -5.53 10.64
N LYS A 11 8.57 -4.37 10.14
CA LYS A 11 7.26 -3.80 10.46
C LYS A 11 6.16 -4.20 9.50
N VAL A 12 6.47 -5.03 8.50
CA VAL A 12 5.46 -5.61 7.60
C VAL A 12 4.76 -6.76 8.32
N LYS A 13 3.43 -6.69 8.37
CA LYS A 13 2.58 -7.69 9.03
C LYS A 13 1.39 -8.07 8.17
N ILE A 14 0.82 -9.24 8.45
CA ILE A 14 -0.45 -9.69 7.90
C ILE A 14 -1.49 -9.58 9.00
N SER A 15 -2.57 -8.84 8.75
CA SER A 15 -3.68 -8.74 9.68
C SER A 15 -4.99 -8.52 8.93
N PRO A 16 -6.14 -8.66 9.58
CA PRO A 16 -7.42 -8.26 9.01
C PRO A 16 -7.43 -6.81 8.50
N MET A 17 -8.17 -6.53 7.42
CA MET A 17 -8.27 -5.20 6.80
C MET A 17 -8.72 -4.11 7.78
N ASP A 18 -9.61 -4.42 8.73
CA ASP A 18 -10.07 -3.51 9.78
C ASP A 18 -9.01 -3.19 10.85
N LYS A 19 -7.96 -4.00 10.97
CA LYS A 19 -6.83 -3.83 11.91
C LYS A 19 -5.61 -3.17 11.29
N THR A 20 -5.73 -2.63 10.08
CA THR A 20 -4.61 -1.92 9.44
C THR A 20 -4.47 -0.49 9.96
N GLU A 21 -3.22 -0.09 10.17
CA GLU A 21 -2.84 1.17 10.81
C GLU A 21 -1.87 1.95 9.90
N ASN A 22 -1.77 3.27 10.11
CA ASN A 22 -0.79 4.14 9.43
C ASN A 22 -0.78 4.09 7.88
N CYS A 23 -1.81 3.53 7.23
CA CYS A 23 -1.85 3.36 5.78
C CYS A 23 -3.04 4.10 5.17
N ALA A 24 -2.77 5.19 4.43
CA ALA A 24 -3.79 5.99 3.77
C ALA A 24 -4.61 5.18 2.75
N LEU A 25 -3.96 4.32 1.97
CA LEU A 25 -4.65 3.42 1.05
C LEU A 25 -5.60 2.47 1.79
N ALA A 26 -5.15 1.88 2.89
CA ALA A 26 -6.00 0.98 3.68
C ALA A 26 -7.20 1.72 4.28
N ARG A 27 -7.01 2.98 4.71
CA ARG A 27 -8.11 3.84 5.20
C ARG A 27 -9.17 4.06 4.12
N GLU A 28 -8.75 4.46 2.91
CA GLU A 28 -9.69 4.67 1.80
C GLU A 28 -10.37 3.36 1.39
N MET A 29 -9.63 2.24 1.34
CA MET A 29 -10.20 0.92 1.08
C MET A 29 -11.27 0.53 2.12
N ARG A 30 -11.00 0.72 3.42
CA ARG A 30 -12.01 0.47 4.48
C ARG A 30 -13.25 1.32 4.28
N LYS A 31 -13.10 2.60 3.91
CA LYS A 31 -14.23 3.49 3.64
C LYS A 31 -15.08 2.98 2.48
N GLN A 32 -14.45 2.60 1.37
CA GLN A 32 -15.17 2.09 0.19
C GLN A 32 -15.84 0.74 0.47
N LEU A 33 -15.14 -0.19 1.13
CA LEU A 33 -15.69 -1.51 1.49
C LEU A 33 -16.89 -1.39 2.43
N ARG A 34 -16.84 -0.50 3.44
CA ARG A 34 -18.00 -0.23 4.31
C ARG A 34 -19.18 0.34 3.53
N ARG A 35 -18.93 1.21 2.55
CA ARG A 35 -20.00 1.80 1.71
C ARG A 35 -20.80 0.74 0.97
N ILE A 36 -20.12 -0.29 0.47
CA ILE A 36 -20.77 -1.42 -0.23
C ILE A 36 -21.16 -2.57 0.72
N ARG A 37 -21.09 -2.36 2.04
CA ARG A 37 -21.39 -3.36 3.08
C ARG A 37 -20.56 -4.65 2.96
N ALA A 38 -19.33 -4.55 2.43
CA ALA A 38 -18.41 -5.67 2.34
C ALA A 38 -17.74 -5.98 3.70
N SER A 39 -17.42 -7.26 3.90
CA SER A 39 -16.64 -7.70 5.07
C SER A 39 -15.24 -7.08 5.05
N LEU A 40 -14.74 -6.72 6.24
CA LEU A 40 -13.33 -6.31 6.45
C LEU A 40 -12.50 -7.42 7.11
N LYS A 41 -13.10 -8.59 7.37
CA LYS A 41 -12.46 -9.71 8.05
C LYS A 41 -11.70 -10.59 7.06
N PHE A 42 -10.84 -9.99 6.26
CA PHE A 42 -9.94 -10.70 5.35
C PHE A 42 -8.49 -10.22 5.54
N PRO A 43 -7.51 -11.11 5.38
CA PRO A 43 -6.10 -10.81 5.63
C PRO A 43 -5.55 -9.88 4.55
N VAL A 44 -4.73 -8.92 4.98
CA VAL A 44 -3.99 -8.03 4.08
C VAL A 44 -2.57 -7.83 4.59
N VAL A 45 -1.61 -7.72 3.67
CA VAL A 45 -0.23 -7.31 3.97
C VAL A 45 -0.16 -5.79 4.08
N HIS A 46 0.41 -5.28 5.17
CA HIS A 46 0.65 -3.85 5.38
C HIS A 46 1.86 -3.62 6.29
N SER A 47 2.34 -2.38 6.39
CA SER A 47 3.37 -2.00 7.37
C SER A 47 2.75 -1.12 8.45
N ILE A 48 3.22 -1.25 9.69
CA ILE A 48 2.83 -0.37 10.82
C ILE A 48 3.65 0.93 10.91
N GLU A 49 4.66 1.11 10.06
CA GLU A 49 5.41 2.36 10.03
C GLU A 49 4.52 3.57 9.74
N ILE A 50 4.93 4.73 10.24
CA ILE A 50 4.42 6.00 9.74
C ILE A 50 5.06 6.21 8.36
N PRO A 51 4.28 6.34 7.27
CA PRO A 51 4.84 6.49 5.94
C PRO A 51 5.59 7.82 5.81
N ILE A 52 6.76 7.77 5.18
CA ILE A 52 7.49 8.96 4.75
C ILE A 52 6.59 9.75 3.81
N LYS A 53 6.38 11.04 4.11
CA LYS A 53 5.49 11.91 3.34
C LYS A 53 5.99 12.01 1.90
N ALA A 54 5.02 12.04 0.99
CA ALA A 54 5.27 12.30 -0.42
C ALA A 54 5.99 13.63 -0.61
N ARG A 55 6.77 13.74 -1.68
CA ARG A 55 7.28 15.04 -2.11
C ARG A 55 6.11 15.97 -2.50
N PRO A 56 6.31 17.30 -2.43
CA PRO A 56 5.31 18.26 -2.89
C PRO A 56 4.85 17.94 -4.30
N HIS A 57 3.60 18.29 -4.61
CA HIS A 57 3.08 18.17 -5.97
C HIS A 57 3.91 19.04 -6.89
N GLN A 58 4.56 18.42 -7.86
CA GLN A 58 5.26 19.13 -8.92
C GLN A 58 4.43 19.06 -10.20
N ALA A 59 4.39 20.16 -10.94
CA ALA A 59 3.77 20.17 -12.26
C ALA A 59 4.48 19.18 -13.16
N ILE A 60 3.73 18.34 -13.86
CA ILE A 60 4.30 17.44 -14.87
C ILE A 60 4.37 18.27 -16.15
N THR A 61 5.54 18.84 -16.42
CA THR A 61 5.83 19.50 -17.71
C THR A 61 5.78 18.47 -18.82
N ALA A 62 5.23 18.87 -19.98
CA ALA A 62 5.22 18.00 -21.15
C ALA A 62 6.66 17.60 -21.53
N THR A 63 6.88 16.33 -21.80
CA THR A 63 8.09 15.81 -22.44
C THR A 63 7.73 15.33 -23.85
N ASP A 64 8.73 15.10 -24.70
CA ASP A 64 8.53 14.55 -26.06
C ASP A 64 7.73 13.22 -26.07
N THR A 65 7.68 12.54 -24.92
CA THR A 65 7.05 11.23 -24.74
C THR A 65 5.81 11.25 -23.83
N SER A 66 5.40 12.40 -23.27
CA SER A 66 4.23 12.47 -22.39
C SER A 66 3.60 13.87 -22.31
N PRO A 67 2.27 13.98 -22.43
CA PRO A 67 1.57 15.26 -22.32
C PRO A 67 1.67 15.84 -20.90
N ALA A 68 1.52 17.17 -20.80
CA ALA A 68 1.44 17.84 -19.51
C ALA A 68 0.28 17.27 -18.68
N GLY A 69 0.56 16.90 -17.44
CA GLY A 69 -0.38 16.21 -16.55
C GLY A 69 -0.73 17.02 -15.31
N ARG A 70 -1.82 16.64 -14.63
CA ARG A 70 -2.14 17.17 -13.30
C ARG A 70 -0.92 17.00 -12.37
N PRO A 71 -0.60 17.98 -11.51
CA PRO A 71 0.47 17.83 -10.53
C PRO A 71 0.27 16.54 -9.73
N LYS A 72 1.29 15.68 -9.68
CA LYS A 72 1.26 14.44 -8.89
C LYS A 72 2.31 14.53 -7.79
N ALA A 73 1.90 14.18 -6.57
CA ALA A 73 2.87 13.90 -5.53
C ALA A 73 3.54 12.56 -5.82
N VAL A 74 4.87 12.56 -5.91
CA VAL A 74 5.63 11.32 -6.08
C VAL A 74 5.76 10.64 -4.73
N ASN A 75 5.02 9.54 -4.57
CA ASN A 75 5.20 8.63 -3.45
C ASN A 75 6.39 7.72 -3.78
N GLY A 76 7.55 7.97 -3.15
CA GLY A 76 8.70 7.09 -3.28
C GLY A 76 8.41 5.71 -2.68
N ALA A 77 8.85 4.66 -3.37
CA ALA A 77 8.88 3.30 -2.84
C ALA A 77 10.30 2.76 -3.01
N ILE A 78 10.88 2.24 -1.93
CA ILE A 78 12.17 1.57 -2.00
C ILE A 78 12.01 0.22 -2.70
N SER A 79 12.98 -0.16 -3.54
CA SER A 79 12.85 -1.25 -4.51
C SER A 79 12.42 -2.59 -3.91
N TYR A 80 12.89 -2.92 -2.71
CA TYR A 80 12.60 -4.20 -2.07
C TYR A 80 11.22 -4.26 -1.40
N MET A 81 10.62 -3.13 -1.02
CA MET A 81 9.44 -3.15 -0.15
C MET A 81 8.19 -3.71 -0.84
N PRO A 82 7.85 -3.33 -2.10
CA PRO A 82 6.75 -3.96 -2.81
C PRO A 82 6.93 -5.48 -2.98
N ASN A 83 8.17 -5.94 -3.21
CA ASN A 83 8.48 -7.36 -3.37
C ASN A 83 8.27 -8.12 -2.07
N ILE A 84 8.72 -7.59 -0.93
CA ILE A 84 8.48 -8.19 0.40
C ILE A 84 6.97 -8.31 0.67
N PHE A 85 6.18 -7.27 0.33
CA PHE A 85 4.73 -7.33 0.47
C PHE A 85 4.12 -8.46 -0.36
N GLY A 86 4.55 -8.61 -1.61
CA GLY A 86 4.11 -9.68 -2.50
C GLY A 86 4.48 -11.06 -1.97
N LEU A 87 5.75 -11.27 -1.58
CA LEU A 87 6.25 -12.55 -1.07
C LEU A 87 5.55 -12.96 0.23
N MET A 88 5.30 -12.02 1.14
CA MET A 88 4.52 -12.28 2.35
C MET A 88 3.08 -12.71 2.04
N MET A 89 2.44 -12.07 1.06
CA MET A 89 1.09 -12.44 0.62
C MET A 89 1.08 -13.85 0.03
N SER A 90 2.01 -14.15 -0.88
CA SER A 90 2.14 -15.46 -1.51
C SER A 90 2.37 -16.57 -0.47
N GLY A 91 3.33 -16.36 0.45
CA GLY A 91 3.61 -17.32 1.52
C GLY A 91 2.41 -17.58 2.42
N TYR A 92 1.64 -16.54 2.74
CA TYR A 92 0.40 -16.68 3.51
C TYR A 92 -0.68 -17.47 2.76
N ILE A 93 -0.89 -17.17 1.47
CA ILE A 93 -1.87 -17.88 0.64
C ILE A 93 -1.52 -19.35 0.54
N ILE A 94 -0.26 -19.68 0.20
CA ILE A 94 0.20 -21.06 0.07
C ILE A 94 0.00 -21.83 1.38
N GLN A 95 0.43 -21.26 2.51
CA GLN A 95 0.23 -21.89 3.82
C GLN A 95 -1.25 -22.06 4.20
N THR A 96 -2.13 -21.17 3.73
CA THR A 96 -3.58 -21.28 3.97
C THR A 96 -4.22 -22.37 3.12
N LEU A 97 -3.72 -22.62 1.91
CA LEU A 97 -4.26 -23.64 1.00
C LEU A 97 -3.77 -25.05 1.32
N ILE A 98 -2.59 -25.19 1.92
CA ILE A 98 -2.00 -26.51 2.26
C ILE A 98 -2.46 -27.00 3.64
N LYS A 99 -2.96 -26.10 4.50
CA LYS A 99 -3.60 -26.47 5.77
C LYS A 99 -5.04 -26.88 5.54
#